data_AF-A0A2D2M2I5-F1
#
_entry.id   AF-A0A2D2M2I5-F1
#
_cell.length_a   1.000
_cell.length_b   1.000
_cell.length_c   1.000
_cell.angle_alpha   90.00
_cell.angle_beta   90.00
_cell.angle_gamma   90.00
#
_symmetry.space_group_name_H-M   'P 1'
#
loop_
_entity.id
_entity.type
_entity.pdbx_description
1 polymer ?
#
loop_
_entity_poly.entity_id
_entity_poly.type
_entity_poly.pdbx_seq_one_letter_code
_entity_poly.pdbx_strand_id
1 'polypeptide(L)'
;MTWSIDKASAYGGILLTRTGQILLREPANHFAGYVWTFAKGTPEPGDTPEITALREVREETGYEVEIVDVLPGLFNGSLSTNAYFVMRHIGPQGKFDRETQATRWADFDQAEALIGQTNNPTGRLRDLAVLAAARHWFEENTTVVLPDGERDAGQPACAADWNIRPLPERHSVLKLDFKLDADEAAAIRKGFIPQVMEEKWFSYYANDTLFQHRSWTGFCIDQVHFVPVGNGLRATHAEVNREPEQWGETDDVADIRRIESMVRELARFHLAGKGHPKDPFVQAIEQAAQPNYLGSPTVVQSLLSGWLETVFHCLNKQASYAEKMDALHGLVRIMTEDGTGYVRMPGWHTDEQLGSALVKWMGLNAEYCEGESLQFIVGEALAAISLSVVELQERYLVNGSDLDGFHEQMGRLLAFSTAVFLGTNTISFPDTDLPLLIAPPKPKPCFEELLAQLNQSLKRLPSFQFGMLGLSPGEVLQFKLNPEVTCVIAPNNQVEYQGALMSVSRAAVLALGSHGRNVKAARGPDYWCYKGESLTMLRKKNN
;
A
#
# COMPACT_ATOMS: atom_id res chain seq x y z
N MET A 1 -23.45 -15.11 -23.37
CA MET A 1 -22.60 -16.32 -23.28
C MET A 1 -23.01 -17.06 -22.02
N THR A 2 -23.05 -18.39 -22.02
CA THR A 2 -23.27 -19.19 -20.79
C THR A 2 -21.91 -19.59 -20.25
N TRP A 3 -21.61 -19.18 -19.02
CA TRP A 3 -20.33 -19.43 -18.38
C TRP A 3 -20.38 -20.77 -17.64
N SER A 4 -19.29 -21.54 -17.70
CA SER A 4 -19.19 -22.80 -16.95
C SER A 4 -18.55 -22.53 -15.59
N ILE A 5 -19.36 -22.49 -14.53
CA ILE A 5 -18.90 -22.25 -13.15
C ILE A 5 -19.23 -23.44 -12.25
N ASP A 6 -18.38 -23.67 -11.25
CA ASP A 6 -18.59 -24.72 -10.25
C ASP A 6 -19.88 -24.52 -9.45
N LYS A 7 -20.50 -25.63 -9.04
CA LYS A 7 -21.73 -25.59 -8.23
C LYS A 7 -21.40 -25.18 -6.79
N ALA A 8 -21.90 -24.02 -6.37
CA ALA A 8 -21.66 -23.44 -5.06
C ALA A 8 -22.99 -23.04 -4.38
N SER A 9 -22.96 -22.86 -3.06
CA SER A 9 -24.11 -22.35 -2.30
C SER A 9 -24.27 -20.83 -2.38
N ALA A 10 -23.24 -20.12 -2.83
CA ALA A 10 -23.24 -18.68 -3.02
C ALA A 10 -22.36 -18.30 -4.22
N TYR A 11 -22.72 -17.22 -4.90
CA TYR A 11 -22.03 -16.69 -6.06
C TYR A 11 -21.72 -15.20 -5.89
N GLY A 12 -20.57 -14.76 -6.40
CA GLY A 12 -20.10 -13.40 -6.26
C GLY A 12 -19.27 -12.92 -7.45
N GLY A 13 -18.77 -11.69 -7.35
CA GLY A 13 -17.98 -11.06 -8.41
C GLY A 13 -16.66 -10.50 -7.91
N ILE A 14 -15.62 -10.71 -8.71
CA ILE A 14 -14.31 -10.09 -8.56
C ILE A 14 -14.19 -9.00 -9.61
N LEU A 15 -14.36 -7.75 -9.20
CA LEU A 15 -14.21 -6.61 -10.09
C LEU A 15 -12.73 -6.26 -10.19
N LEU A 16 -12.19 -6.33 -11.40
CA LEU A 16 -10.79 -6.01 -11.69
C LEU A 16 -10.69 -4.91 -12.74
N THR A 17 -9.72 -4.02 -12.57
CA THR A 17 -9.28 -3.08 -13.60
C THR A 17 -8.02 -3.60 -14.29
N ARG A 18 -7.72 -3.09 -15.49
CA ARG A 18 -6.47 -3.40 -16.19
C ARG A 18 -5.22 -2.95 -15.41
N THR A 19 -5.35 -1.97 -14.52
CA THR A 19 -4.24 -1.51 -13.66
C THR A 19 -3.99 -2.42 -12.46
N GLY A 20 -4.70 -3.54 -12.33
CA GLY A 20 -4.55 -4.47 -11.22
C GLY A 20 -5.23 -3.99 -9.94
N GLN A 21 -6.19 -3.06 -10.04
CA GLN A 21 -7.04 -2.73 -8.90
C GLN A 21 -8.20 -3.71 -8.79
N ILE A 22 -8.49 -4.10 -7.56
CA ILE A 22 -9.57 -5.01 -7.18
C ILE A 22 -10.51 -4.32 -6.19
N LEU A 23 -11.82 -4.53 -6.35
CA LEU A 23 -12.82 -3.92 -5.46
C LEU A 23 -13.11 -4.80 -4.25
N LEU A 24 -13.06 -4.21 -3.06
CA LEU A 24 -13.55 -4.79 -1.81
C LEU A 24 -14.74 -3.98 -1.26
N ARG A 25 -15.57 -4.64 -0.46
CA ARG A 25 -16.60 -3.99 0.37
C ARG A 25 -16.31 -4.15 1.85
N GLU A 26 -16.74 -3.17 2.62
CA GLU A 26 -16.80 -3.19 4.08
C GLU A 26 -18.25 -3.40 4.52
N PRO A 27 -18.58 -4.55 5.14
CA PRO A 27 -19.92 -4.80 5.67
C PRO A 27 -20.26 -3.84 6.81
N ALA A 28 -21.52 -3.41 6.87
CA ALA A 28 -22.00 -2.50 7.89
C ALA A 28 -21.77 -3.07 9.30
N ASN A 29 -21.13 -2.26 10.16
CA ASN A 29 -20.78 -2.60 11.55
C ASN A 29 -19.91 -3.87 11.68
N HIS A 30 -19.15 -4.22 10.63
CA HIS A 30 -18.33 -5.42 10.56
C HIS A 30 -19.09 -6.70 10.89
N PHE A 31 -20.28 -6.83 10.31
CA PHE A 31 -21.19 -7.94 10.55
C PHE A 31 -20.48 -9.31 10.45
N ALA A 32 -20.76 -10.21 11.41
CA ALA A 32 -20.12 -11.52 11.53
C ALA A 32 -18.58 -11.50 11.61
N GLY A 33 -17.99 -10.36 11.98
CA GLY A 33 -16.55 -10.16 12.14
C GLY A 33 -15.80 -9.85 10.84
N TYR A 34 -16.52 -9.59 9.74
CA TYR A 34 -15.92 -9.20 8.46
C TYR A 34 -15.62 -7.71 8.42
N VAL A 35 -14.36 -7.35 8.19
CA VAL A 35 -13.96 -5.95 7.98
C VAL A 35 -13.93 -5.66 6.48
N TRP A 36 -13.16 -6.42 5.69
CA TRP A 36 -13.19 -6.32 4.23
C TRP A 36 -13.41 -7.69 3.60
N THR A 37 -14.26 -7.74 2.57
CA THR A 37 -14.64 -8.97 1.86
C THR A 37 -15.07 -8.68 0.42
N PHE A 38 -15.24 -9.75 -0.37
CA PHE A 38 -15.78 -9.67 -1.73
C PHE A 38 -17.30 -9.75 -1.73
N ALA A 39 -17.92 -9.11 -2.72
CA ALA A 39 -19.36 -9.13 -2.87
C ALA A 39 -19.85 -10.52 -3.30
N LYS A 40 -20.85 -11.06 -2.59
CA LYS A 40 -21.43 -12.38 -2.84
C LYS A 40 -22.73 -12.60 -2.06
N GLY A 41 -23.56 -13.49 -2.58
CA GLY A 41 -24.71 -14.00 -1.82
C GLY A 41 -25.32 -15.26 -2.42
N THR A 42 -26.46 -15.64 -1.87
CA THR A 42 -27.11 -16.92 -2.19
C THR A 42 -28.10 -16.75 -3.35
N PRO A 43 -28.24 -17.74 -4.26
CA PRO A 43 -29.24 -17.69 -5.32
C PRO A 43 -30.68 -17.56 -4.77
N GLU A 44 -31.49 -16.71 -5.41
CA GLU A 44 -32.93 -16.69 -5.20
C GLU A 44 -33.65 -17.76 -6.05
N PRO A 45 -34.91 -18.12 -5.73
CA PRO A 45 -35.67 -19.09 -6.53
C PRO A 45 -35.78 -18.70 -8.01
N GLY A 46 -35.05 -19.41 -8.87
CA GLY A 46 -35.03 -19.19 -10.32
C GLY A 46 -33.77 -18.48 -10.83
N ASP A 47 -32.91 -17.99 -9.95
CA ASP A 47 -31.64 -17.37 -10.33
C ASP A 47 -30.68 -18.40 -10.94
N THR A 48 -29.98 -17.99 -12.00
CA THR A 48 -28.74 -18.65 -12.42
C THR A 48 -27.56 -18.13 -11.59
N PRO A 49 -26.41 -18.82 -11.55
CA PRO A 49 -25.21 -18.31 -10.91
C PRO A 49 -24.81 -16.90 -11.37
N GLU A 50 -24.93 -16.61 -12.66
CA GLU A 50 -24.63 -15.30 -13.25
C GLU A 50 -25.59 -14.23 -12.73
N ILE A 51 -26.90 -14.50 -12.75
CA ILE A 51 -27.91 -13.57 -12.23
C ILE A 51 -27.67 -13.28 -10.76
N THR A 52 -27.38 -14.32 -9.97
CA THR A 52 -27.05 -14.18 -8.55
C THR A 52 -25.85 -13.25 -8.37
N ALA A 53 -24.73 -13.52 -9.05
CA ALA A 53 -23.52 -12.74 -8.88
C ALA A 53 -23.67 -11.28 -9.35
N LEU A 54 -24.36 -11.04 -10.47
CA LEU A 54 -24.64 -9.69 -10.97
C LEU A 54 -25.50 -8.89 -9.99
N ARG A 55 -26.56 -9.52 -9.44
CA ARG A 55 -27.44 -8.90 -8.45
C ARG A 55 -26.68 -8.55 -7.18
N GLU A 56 -25.96 -9.50 -6.60
CA GLU A 56 -25.22 -9.33 -5.34
C GLU A 56 -24.13 -8.27 -5.46
N VAL A 57 -23.39 -8.24 -6.57
CA VAL A 57 -22.39 -7.19 -6.83
C VAL A 57 -23.06 -5.82 -6.88
N ARG A 58 -24.17 -5.70 -7.61
CA ARG A 58 -24.89 -4.43 -7.73
C ARG A 58 -25.45 -3.96 -6.38
N GLU A 59 -26.07 -4.85 -5.62
CA GLU A 59 -26.65 -4.55 -4.30
C GLU A 59 -25.56 -4.18 -3.28
N GLU A 60 -24.50 -4.99 -3.17
CA GLU A 60 -23.48 -4.79 -2.15
C GLU A 60 -22.44 -3.72 -2.51
N THR A 61 -22.25 -3.39 -3.79
CA THR A 61 -21.20 -2.45 -4.22
C THR A 61 -21.72 -1.25 -4.99
N GLY A 62 -22.95 -1.29 -5.51
CA GLY A 62 -23.51 -0.22 -6.35
C GLY A 62 -22.96 -0.21 -7.78
N TYR A 63 -22.06 -1.11 -8.17
CA TYR A 63 -21.55 -1.18 -9.54
C TYR A 63 -22.46 -2.02 -10.44
N GLU A 64 -22.81 -1.47 -11.60
CA GLU A 64 -23.23 -2.25 -12.76
C GLU A 64 -21.99 -2.88 -13.40
N VAL A 65 -22.07 -4.16 -13.76
CA VAL A 65 -20.89 -4.94 -14.17
C VAL A 65 -21.16 -5.87 -15.34
N GLU A 66 -20.10 -6.21 -16.06
CA GLU A 66 -20.07 -7.23 -17.10
C GLU A 66 -19.18 -8.39 -16.63
N ILE A 67 -19.66 -9.62 -16.80
CA ILE A 67 -18.84 -10.83 -16.57
C ILE A 67 -17.89 -11.00 -17.74
N VAL A 68 -16.59 -11.10 -17.42
CA VAL A 68 -15.52 -11.30 -18.40
C VAL A 68 -14.91 -12.70 -18.34
N ASP A 69 -15.00 -13.36 -17.19
CA ASP A 69 -14.56 -14.76 -17.04
C ASP A 69 -15.13 -15.40 -15.76
N VAL A 70 -14.81 -16.67 -15.54
CA VAL A 70 -15.02 -17.40 -14.28
C VAL A 70 -13.71 -17.47 -13.53
N LEU A 71 -13.73 -17.13 -12.23
CA LEU A 71 -12.57 -17.37 -11.38
C LEU A 71 -12.51 -18.87 -11.03
N PRO A 72 -11.44 -19.60 -11.39
CA PRO A 72 -11.38 -21.04 -11.15
C PRO A 72 -11.39 -21.37 -9.65
N GLY A 73 -12.26 -22.31 -9.26
CA GLY A 73 -12.23 -22.94 -7.93
C GLY A 73 -13.45 -22.70 -7.06
N LEU A 74 -13.53 -23.51 -6.00
CA LEU A 74 -14.55 -23.44 -4.96
C LEU A 74 -13.92 -23.00 -3.63
N PHE A 75 -14.45 -21.92 -3.07
CA PHE A 75 -13.92 -21.28 -1.88
C PHE A 75 -14.83 -21.53 -0.69
N ASN A 76 -14.36 -22.33 0.27
CA ASN A 76 -15.15 -22.74 1.43
C ASN A 76 -15.13 -21.68 2.53
N GLY A 77 -16.32 -21.20 2.92
CA GLY A 77 -16.55 -20.43 4.14
C GLY A 77 -17.11 -21.30 5.26
N SER A 78 -17.40 -20.70 6.41
CA SER A 78 -17.94 -21.42 7.58
C SER A 78 -19.32 -22.03 7.34
N LEU A 79 -20.12 -21.40 6.48
CA LEU A 79 -21.54 -21.73 6.25
C LEU A 79 -21.88 -21.89 4.77
N SER A 80 -20.95 -21.63 3.85
CA SER A 80 -21.19 -21.63 2.41
C SER A 80 -19.96 -22.08 1.63
N THR A 81 -20.18 -22.82 0.55
CA THR A 81 -19.24 -22.91 -0.58
C THR A 81 -19.51 -21.74 -1.53
N ASN A 82 -18.46 -21.11 -2.05
CA ASN A 82 -18.57 -19.87 -2.83
C ASN A 82 -17.79 -20.03 -4.15
N ALA A 83 -18.38 -19.55 -5.25
CA ALA A 83 -17.70 -19.45 -6.55
C ALA A 83 -17.85 -18.02 -7.08
N TYR A 84 -16.90 -17.56 -7.87
CA TYR A 84 -16.83 -16.16 -8.31
C TYR A 84 -16.69 -16.05 -9.82
N PHE A 85 -17.30 -15.01 -10.37
CA PHE A 85 -17.01 -14.53 -11.71
C PHE A 85 -15.97 -13.42 -11.65
N VAL A 86 -15.14 -13.32 -12.68
CA VAL A 86 -14.34 -12.13 -12.91
C VAL A 86 -15.16 -11.14 -13.71
N MET A 87 -15.17 -9.89 -13.27
CA MET A 87 -16.07 -8.86 -13.77
C MET A 87 -15.33 -7.53 -14.01
N ARG A 88 -15.92 -6.69 -14.86
CA ARG A 88 -15.55 -5.28 -15.03
C ARG A 88 -16.75 -4.37 -14.79
N HIS A 89 -16.54 -3.16 -14.31
CA HIS A 89 -17.61 -2.19 -14.13
C HIS A 89 -18.02 -1.53 -15.47
N ILE A 90 -19.32 -1.25 -15.65
CA ILE A 90 -19.91 -0.63 -16.87
C ILE A 90 -20.45 0.78 -16.55
N GLY A 91 -19.68 1.57 -15.80
CA GLY A 91 -20.06 2.93 -15.43
C GLY A 91 -19.61 3.35 -14.03
N PRO A 92 -20.05 4.54 -13.58
CA PRO A 92 -19.75 5.04 -12.25
C PRO A 92 -20.48 4.21 -11.18
N GLN A 93 -19.94 4.25 -9.96
CA GLN A 93 -20.56 3.58 -8.82
C GLN A 93 -21.91 4.22 -8.49
N GLY A 94 -22.95 3.39 -8.44
CA GLY A 94 -24.25 3.76 -7.92
C GLY A 94 -24.32 3.67 -6.39
N LYS A 95 -25.54 3.68 -5.87
CA LYS A 95 -25.77 3.50 -4.43
C LYS A 95 -25.78 2.01 -4.09
N PHE A 96 -24.97 1.59 -3.13
CA PHE A 96 -25.05 0.26 -2.52
C PHE A 96 -26.07 0.22 -1.38
N ASP A 97 -26.49 -1.00 -1.04
CA ASP A 97 -27.46 -1.28 0.00
C ASP A 97 -26.89 -1.10 1.40
N ARG A 98 -27.80 -0.99 2.39
CA ARG A 98 -27.49 -0.73 3.80
C ARG A 98 -26.56 -1.75 4.47
N GLU A 99 -26.35 -2.89 3.83
CA GLU A 99 -25.46 -3.96 4.31
C GLU A 99 -23.98 -3.65 4.07
N THR A 100 -23.69 -2.67 3.22
CA THR A 100 -22.35 -2.14 2.97
C THR A 100 -22.26 -0.74 3.55
N GLN A 101 -21.15 -0.46 4.23
CA GLN A 101 -20.85 0.89 4.73
C GLN A 101 -19.80 1.61 3.89
N ALA A 102 -18.91 0.87 3.22
CA ALA A 102 -17.92 1.43 2.31
C ALA A 102 -17.49 0.41 1.25
N THR A 103 -16.96 0.92 0.14
CA THR A 103 -16.25 0.13 -0.87
C THR A 103 -14.89 0.74 -1.12
N ARG A 104 -13.92 -0.07 -1.55
CA ARG A 104 -12.56 0.39 -1.78
C ARG A 104 -11.92 -0.35 -2.94
N TRP A 105 -11.42 0.41 -3.91
CA TRP A 105 -10.43 -0.08 -4.87
C TRP A 105 -9.07 -0.12 -4.20
N ALA A 106 -8.38 -1.23 -4.38
CA ALA A 106 -7.06 -1.49 -3.81
C ALA A 106 -6.22 -2.28 -4.82
N ASP A 107 -4.90 -2.12 -4.81
CA ASP A 107 -4.04 -3.13 -5.44
C ASP A 107 -4.08 -4.45 -4.64
N PHE A 108 -3.46 -5.52 -5.16
CA PHE A 108 -3.52 -6.82 -4.53
C PHE A 108 -2.90 -6.86 -3.12
N ASP A 109 -1.82 -6.12 -2.87
CA ASP A 109 -1.14 -6.15 -1.56
C ASP A 109 -1.91 -5.34 -0.51
N GLN A 110 -2.49 -4.22 -0.93
CA GLN A 110 -3.43 -3.44 -0.12
C GLN A 110 -4.68 -4.26 0.18
N ALA A 111 -5.24 -4.98 -0.80
CA ALA A 111 -6.40 -5.85 -0.61
C ALA A 111 -6.08 -6.98 0.40
N GLU A 112 -4.90 -7.57 0.32
CA GLU A 112 -4.42 -8.58 1.29
C GLU A 112 -4.37 -8.01 2.71
N ALA A 113 -3.80 -6.81 2.88
CA ALA A 113 -3.75 -6.13 4.17
C ALA A 113 -5.15 -5.78 4.72
N LEU A 114 -6.08 -5.35 3.85
CA LEU A 114 -7.46 -5.02 4.22
C LEU A 114 -8.24 -6.27 4.66
N ILE A 115 -8.18 -7.36 3.88
CA ILE A 115 -8.79 -8.65 4.24
C ILE A 115 -8.16 -9.20 5.53
N GLY A 116 -6.87 -8.96 5.76
CA GLY A 116 -6.15 -9.30 6.99
C GLY A 116 -6.82 -8.80 8.27
N GLN A 117 -7.52 -7.66 8.21
CA GLN A 117 -8.22 -7.04 9.34
C GLN A 117 -9.50 -7.78 9.74
N THR A 118 -10.03 -8.65 8.87
CA THR A 118 -11.22 -9.45 9.17
C THR A 118 -10.99 -10.39 10.36
N ASN A 119 -11.84 -10.26 11.37
CA ASN A 119 -11.77 -11.02 12.63
C ASN A 119 -12.36 -12.42 12.50
N ASN A 120 -13.15 -12.68 11.45
CA ASN A 120 -13.66 -14.02 11.13
C ASN A 120 -12.53 -14.86 10.49
N PRO A 121 -11.96 -15.86 11.20
CA PRO A 121 -10.78 -16.55 10.71
C PRO A 121 -11.05 -17.39 9.45
N THR A 122 -12.19 -18.07 9.37
CA THR A 122 -12.55 -18.87 8.19
C THR A 122 -12.89 -17.97 7.00
N GLY A 123 -13.62 -16.88 7.24
CA GLY A 123 -13.94 -15.89 6.22
C GLY A 123 -12.69 -15.22 5.64
N ARG A 124 -11.78 -14.79 6.51
CA ARG A 124 -10.50 -14.21 6.12
C ARG A 124 -9.69 -15.17 5.27
N LEU A 125 -9.54 -16.42 5.69
CA LEU A 125 -8.79 -17.42 4.92
C LEU A 125 -9.41 -17.67 3.53
N ARG A 126 -10.74 -17.74 3.46
CA ARG A 126 -11.46 -17.84 2.18
C ARG A 126 -11.13 -16.65 1.28
N ASP A 127 -11.29 -15.43 1.78
CA ASP A 127 -11.13 -14.22 0.95
C ASP A 127 -9.67 -14.00 0.53
N LEU A 128 -8.69 -14.39 1.36
CA LEU A 128 -7.28 -14.42 0.95
C LEU A 128 -7.02 -15.44 -0.17
N ALA A 129 -7.66 -16.61 -0.13
CA ALA A 129 -7.55 -17.60 -1.21
C ALA A 129 -8.21 -17.10 -2.52
N VAL A 130 -9.36 -16.42 -2.41
CA VAL A 130 -10.02 -15.78 -3.55
C VAL A 130 -9.12 -14.70 -4.15
N LEU A 131 -8.49 -13.85 -3.32
CA LEU A 131 -7.57 -12.82 -3.76
C LEU A 131 -6.34 -13.39 -4.48
N ALA A 132 -5.76 -14.47 -3.94
CA ALA A 132 -4.63 -15.15 -4.57
C ALA A 132 -5.00 -15.74 -5.94
N ALA A 133 -6.17 -16.36 -6.05
CA ALA A 133 -6.69 -16.86 -7.33
C ALA A 133 -6.93 -15.71 -8.32
N ALA A 134 -7.48 -14.57 -7.85
CA ALA A 134 -7.69 -13.39 -8.67
C ALA A 134 -6.37 -12.79 -9.18
N ARG A 135 -5.32 -12.77 -8.34
CA ARG A 135 -3.97 -12.31 -8.73
C ARG A 135 -3.41 -13.18 -9.84
N HIS A 136 -3.44 -14.50 -9.66
CA HIS A 136 -2.99 -15.45 -10.68
C HIS A 136 -3.76 -15.32 -11.99
N TRP A 137 -5.10 -15.26 -11.91
CA TRP A 137 -5.95 -15.06 -13.08
C TRP A 137 -5.58 -13.75 -13.80
N PHE A 138 -5.38 -12.66 -13.05
CA PHE A 138 -5.03 -11.37 -13.61
C PHE A 138 -3.69 -11.40 -14.35
N GLU A 139 -2.66 -12.02 -13.75
CA GLU A 139 -1.33 -12.18 -14.35
C GLU A 139 -1.37 -12.98 -15.67
N GLU A 140 -2.18 -14.05 -15.73
CA GLU A 140 -2.34 -14.89 -16.92
C GLU A 140 -3.22 -14.23 -18.01
N ASN A 141 -4.12 -13.32 -17.63
CA ASN A 141 -5.15 -12.76 -18.52
C ASN A 141 -5.00 -11.24 -18.76
N THR A 142 -3.79 -10.70 -18.56
CA THR A 142 -3.47 -9.27 -18.78
C THR A 142 -3.90 -8.73 -20.14
N THR A 143 -4.02 -9.60 -21.15
CA THR A 143 -4.43 -9.25 -22.53
C THR A 143 -5.95 -9.34 -22.79
N VAL A 144 -6.72 -10.00 -21.93
CA VAL A 144 -8.16 -10.28 -22.13
C VAL A 144 -9.06 -9.16 -21.57
N VAL A 145 -8.51 -8.24 -20.78
CA VAL A 145 -9.19 -7.02 -20.36
C VAL A 145 -8.95 -5.91 -21.41
N LEU A 146 -9.66 -5.84 -22.54
CA LEU A 146 -9.40 -4.88 -23.65
C LEU A 146 -10.26 -3.58 -23.60
N PRO A 147 -9.80 -2.39 -24.07
CA PRO A 147 -8.43 -1.84 -24.23
C PRO A 147 -8.20 -0.46 -23.52
N ASP A 148 -6.94 0.01 -23.45
CA ASP A 148 -6.48 1.33 -22.94
C ASP A 148 -7.02 2.58 -23.68
N GLY A 149 -8.10 2.47 -24.45
CA GLY A 149 -8.42 3.43 -25.51
C GLY A 149 -9.74 4.19 -25.42
N GLU A 150 -10.69 3.79 -24.57
CA GLU A 150 -12.00 4.46 -24.49
C GLU A 150 -12.55 4.41 -23.06
N ARG A 151 -12.22 5.40 -22.22
CA ARG A 151 -13.27 5.97 -21.36
C ARG A 151 -14.12 6.87 -22.25
N ASP A 152 -15.44 6.83 -22.06
CA ASP A 152 -16.41 7.70 -22.72
C ASP A 152 -15.83 9.10 -22.96
N ALA A 153 -15.68 9.48 -24.23
CA ALA A 153 -15.38 10.85 -24.62
C ALA A 153 -16.53 11.75 -24.14
N GLY A 154 -16.49 12.18 -22.87
CA GLY A 154 -17.58 12.91 -22.25
C GLY A 154 -17.55 13.04 -20.71
N GLN A 155 -16.86 12.17 -19.97
CA GLN A 155 -16.83 12.26 -18.49
C GLN A 155 -15.59 13.00 -17.96
N PRO A 156 -15.77 14.04 -17.12
CA PRO A 156 -14.68 14.68 -16.40
C PRO A 156 -13.90 13.75 -15.48
N ALA A 157 -12.60 14.00 -15.33
CA ALA A 157 -11.79 13.41 -14.28
C ALA A 157 -12.34 13.78 -12.89
N CYS A 158 -12.28 12.84 -11.95
CA CYS A 158 -12.72 12.99 -10.56
C CYS A 158 -11.66 12.48 -9.59
N ALA A 159 -11.76 12.85 -8.31
CA ALA A 159 -10.81 12.48 -7.26
C ALA A 159 -10.52 10.97 -7.15
N ALA A 160 -11.47 10.11 -7.53
CA ALA A 160 -11.33 8.66 -7.47
C ALA A 160 -10.53 8.07 -8.64
N ASP A 161 -10.26 8.86 -9.69
CA ASP A 161 -9.57 8.38 -10.89
C ASP A 161 -8.06 8.23 -10.73
N TRP A 162 -7.51 8.71 -9.62
CA TRP A 162 -6.08 8.69 -9.37
C TRP A 162 -5.76 8.44 -7.89
N ASN A 163 -4.61 7.85 -7.61
CA ASN A 163 -4.13 7.71 -6.23
C ASN A 163 -3.60 9.06 -5.74
N ILE A 164 -4.45 9.81 -5.02
CA ILE A 164 -4.17 11.17 -4.58
C ILE A 164 -3.95 11.27 -3.07
N ARG A 165 -3.14 12.24 -2.66
CA ARG A 165 -2.93 12.65 -1.27
C ARG A 165 -3.49 14.05 -1.04
N PRO A 166 -4.01 14.37 0.15
CA PRO A 166 -4.50 15.71 0.45
C PRO A 166 -3.38 16.75 0.40
N LEU A 167 -3.75 18.02 0.25
CA LEU A 167 -2.82 19.13 0.44
C LEU A 167 -2.30 19.14 1.89
N PRO A 168 -0.99 19.28 2.13
CA PRO A 168 -0.43 19.26 3.48
C PRO A 168 -0.83 20.50 4.30
N GLU A 169 -0.71 20.40 5.62
CA GLU A 169 -0.91 21.55 6.53
C GLU A 169 0.05 22.71 6.21
N ARG A 170 1.26 22.39 5.76
CA ARG A 170 2.25 23.37 5.32
C ARG A 170 1.98 23.78 3.87
N HIS A 171 1.14 24.80 3.70
CA HIS A 171 0.82 25.41 2.41
C HIS A 171 0.77 26.94 2.51
N SER A 172 0.82 27.61 1.36
CA SER A 172 0.62 29.05 1.22
C SER A 172 -0.65 29.36 0.44
N VAL A 173 -1.30 30.48 0.74
CA VAL A 173 -2.44 31.00 -0.03
C VAL A 173 -1.96 32.10 -0.96
N LEU A 174 -1.97 31.85 -2.27
CA LEU A 174 -1.53 32.78 -3.29
C LEU A 174 -2.73 33.46 -3.95
N LYS A 175 -2.70 34.79 -4.05
CA LYS A 175 -3.76 35.56 -4.73
C LYS A 175 -3.64 35.40 -6.24
N LEU A 176 -4.76 35.06 -6.89
CA LEU A 176 -4.88 34.97 -8.35
C LEU A 176 -5.94 35.98 -8.84
N ASP A 177 -5.84 36.41 -10.09
CA ASP A 177 -6.87 37.27 -10.70
C ASP A 177 -6.90 37.15 -12.22
N PHE A 178 -6.98 35.93 -12.72
CA PHE A 178 -7.16 35.67 -14.16
C PHE A 178 -8.54 35.12 -14.46
N LYS A 179 -9.03 35.41 -15.67
CA LYS A 179 -10.34 34.97 -16.15
C LYS A 179 -10.18 33.90 -17.22
N LEU A 180 -11.14 32.99 -17.21
CA LEU A 180 -11.40 31.99 -18.22
C LEU A 180 -12.74 32.30 -18.88
N ASP A 181 -12.80 32.21 -20.20
CA ASP A 181 -14.08 32.28 -20.91
C ASP A 181 -14.94 31.02 -20.70
N ALA A 182 -16.09 30.96 -21.37
CA ALA A 182 -17.03 29.84 -21.20
C ALA A 182 -16.46 28.51 -21.71
N ASP A 183 -15.69 28.53 -22.80
CA ASP A 183 -15.13 27.33 -23.42
C ASP A 183 -13.92 26.83 -22.62
N GLU A 184 -13.06 27.75 -22.17
CA GLU A 184 -11.97 27.45 -21.24
C GLU A 184 -12.51 26.90 -19.92
N ALA A 185 -13.56 27.50 -19.36
CA ALA A 185 -14.20 27.02 -18.13
C ALA A 185 -14.83 25.62 -18.31
N ALA A 186 -15.45 25.34 -19.45
CA ALA A 186 -15.95 24.00 -19.76
C ALA A 186 -14.82 22.98 -19.96
N ALA A 187 -13.71 23.42 -20.57
CA ALA A 187 -12.53 22.60 -20.83
C ALA A 187 -11.82 22.17 -19.54
N ILE A 188 -11.50 23.11 -18.64
CA ILE A 188 -10.79 22.76 -17.39
C ILE A 188 -11.62 21.87 -16.47
N ARG A 189 -12.96 21.97 -16.55
CA ARG A 189 -13.87 21.11 -15.80
C ARG A 189 -13.74 19.64 -16.17
N LYS A 190 -13.22 19.31 -17.35
CA LYS A 190 -12.93 17.93 -17.76
C LYS A 190 -11.74 17.32 -17.01
N GLY A 191 -10.88 18.13 -16.39
CA GLY A 191 -9.67 17.65 -15.72
C GLY A 191 -8.67 16.99 -16.68
N PHE A 192 -7.70 16.27 -16.15
CA PHE A 192 -6.68 15.55 -16.93
C PHE A 192 -6.28 14.28 -16.20
N ILE A 193 -6.36 13.15 -16.90
CA ILE A 193 -5.90 11.84 -16.43
C ILE A 193 -4.66 11.48 -17.27
N PRO A 194 -3.49 11.31 -16.65
CA PRO A 194 -2.30 10.92 -17.38
C PRO A 194 -2.41 9.46 -17.86
N GLN A 195 -2.04 9.22 -19.11
CA GLN A 195 -2.03 7.91 -19.77
C GLN A 195 -0.65 7.25 -19.73
N VAL A 196 0.42 8.04 -19.64
CA VAL A 196 1.81 7.57 -19.56
C VAL A 196 2.56 8.27 -18.43
N MET A 197 3.63 7.67 -17.93
CA MET A 197 4.35 8.17 -16.74
C MET A 197 5.04 9.52 -16.96
N GLU A 198 5.32 9.88 -18.22
CA GLU A 198 5.88 11.17 -18.64
C GLU A 198 4.89 12.32 -18.43
N GLU A 199 3.59 12.02 -18.33
CA GLU A 199 2.54 12.98 -18.03
C GLU A 199 2.49 13.20 -16.51
N LYS A 200 3.27 14.17 -16.05
CA LYS A 200 3.61 14.46 -14.65
C LYS A 200 2.44 14.89 -13.75
N TRP A 201 1.26 15.10 -14.30
CA TRP A 201 0.13 15.74 -13.62
C TRP A 201 -1.15 14.92 -13.75
N PHE A 202 -1.94 14.93 -12.69
CA PHE A 202 -3.34 14.56 -12.66
C PHE A 202 -4.14 15.79 -12.23
N SER A 203 -5.29 16.05 -12.84
CA SER A 203 -6.14 17.18 -12.46
C SER A 203 -7.62 16.83 -12.49
N TYR A 204 -8.38 17.35 -11.55
CA TYR A 204 -9.84 17.21 -11.54
C TYR A 204 -10.49 18.47 -10.99
N TYR A 205 -11.75 18.69 -11.38
CA TYR A 205 -12.51 19.87 -10.95
C TYR A 205 -13.67 19.44 -10.05
N ALA A 206 -13.75 20.01 -8.85
CA ALA A 206 -14.83 19.75 -7.90
C ALA A 206 -15.04 20.97 -7.00
N ASN A 207 -16.30 21.25 -6.64
CA ASN A 207 -16.67 22.31 -5.69
C ASN A 207 -16.06 23.69 -6.01
N ASP A 208 -16.12 24.09 -7.29
CA ASP A 208 -15.54 25.34 -7.80
C ASP A 208 -14.00 25.44 -7.70
N THR A 209 -13.32 24.32 -7.46
CA THR A 209 -11.87 24.20 -7.32
C THR A 209 -11.28 23.25 -8.36
N LEU A 210 -10.18 23.63 -8.99
CA LEU A 210 -9.34 22.74 -9.78
C LEU A 210 -8.20 22.22 -8.91
N PHE A 211 -8.13 20.91 -8.73
CA PHE A 211 -7.08 20.22 -7.99
C PHE A 211 -6.00 19.75 -8.95
N GLN A 212 -4.74 20.02 -8.62
CA GLN A 212 -3.59 19.55 -9.40
C GLN A 212 -2.68 18.70 -8.53
N HIS A 213 -2.48 17.46 -8.97
CA HIS A 213 -1.68 16.45 -8.29
C HIS A 213 -0.51 16.01 -9.17
N ARG A 214 0.59 15.62 -8.53
CA ARG A 214 1.66 14.87 -9.21
C ARG A 214 1.16 13.48 -9.56
N SER A 215 1.24 13.10 -10.83
CA SER A 215 0.75 11.79 -11.30
C SER A 215 1.49 10.63 -10.63
N TRP A 216 2.80 10.79 -10.43
CA TRP A 216 3.64 9.72 -9.92
C TRP A 216 3.54 9.53 -8.39
N THR A 217 3.27 10.59 -7.61
CA THR A 217 3.25 10.53 -6.13
C THR A 217 1.86 10.67 -5.51
N GLY A 218 0.91 11.24 -6.26
CA GLY A 218 -0.39 11.65 -5.76
C GLY A 218 -0.39 12.97 -4.98
N PHE A 219 0.77 13.60 -4.71
CA PHE A 219 0.83 14.83 -3.91
C PHE A 219 0.01 15.94 -4.53
N CYS A 220 -0.89 16.53 -3.75
CA CYS A 220 -1.60 17.74 -4.13
C CYS A 220 -0.61 18.91 -4.10
N ILE A 221 -0.42 19.58 -5.24
CA ILE A 221 0.44 20.74 -5.35
C ILE A 221 -0.39 22.02 -5.31
N ASP A 222 -1.52 22.04 -6.00
CA ASP A 222 -2.36 23.23 -6.12
C ASP A 222 -3.84 22.89 -5.92
N GLN A 223 -4.54 23.74 -5.16
CA GLN A 223 -6.00 23.86 -5.17
C GLN A 223 -6.36 25.26 -5.68
N VAL A 224 -6.83 25.36 -6.92
CA VAL A 224 -7.11 26.65 -7.57
C VAL A 224 -8.60 26.95 -7.48
N HIS A 225 -8.96 28.02 -6.78
CA HIS A 225 -10.34 28.36 -6.45
C HIS A 225 -10.93 29.40 -7.41
N PHE A 226 -12.10 29.10 -7.96
CA PHE A 226 -12.78 29.93 -8.94
C PHE A 226 -14.10 30.49 -8.43
N VAL A 227 -14.52 31.61 -9.01
CA VAL A 227 -15.89 32.13 -8.90
C VAL A 227 -16.50 32.33 -10.29
N PRO A 228 -17.81 32.10 -10.47
CA PRO A 228 -18.47 32.32 -11.75
C PRO A 228 -18.49 33.81 -12.11
N VAL A 229 -18.17 34.12 -13.37
CA VAL A 229 -18.26 35.46 -13.95
C VAL A 229 -18.89 35.36 -15.34
N GLY A 230 -20.17 35.70 -15.45
CA GLY A 230 -20.95 35.41 -16.65
C GLY A 230 -21.04 33.91 -16.90
N ASN A 231 -20.70 33.45 -18.10
CA ASN A 231 -20.61 32.02 -18.45
C ASN A 231 -19.20 31.44 -18.22
N GLY A 232 -18.23 32.26 -17.82
CA GLY A 232 -16.85 31.87 -17.57
C GLY A 232 -16.53 31.76 -16.07
N LEU A 233 -15.23 31.68 -15.76
CA LEU A 233 -14.71 31.61 -14.39
C LEU A 233 -13.65 32.68 -14.15
N ARG A 234 -13.49 33.10 -12.89
CA ARG A 234 -12.35 33.91 -12.45
C ARG A 234 -11.63 33.20 -11.30
N ALA A 235 -10.34 32.94 -11.47
CA ALA A 235 -9.49 32.44 -10.39
C ALA A 235 -9.34 33.53 -9.32
N THR A 236 -9.47 33.17 -8.05
CA THR A 236 -9.41 34.11 -6.92
C THR A 236 -8.17 33.92 -6.07
N HIS A 237 -7.82 32.68 -5.80
CA HIS A 237 -6.63 32.29 -5.06
C HIS A 237 -6.32 30.82 -5.32
N ALA A 238 -5.10 30.41 -4.95
CA ALA A 238 -4.74 29.01 -4.87
C ALA A 238 -4.09 28.69 -3.52
N GLU A 239 -4.37 27.51 -2.98
CA GLU A 239 -3.60 26.93 -1.89
C GLU A 239 -2.49 26.06 -2.50
N VAL A 240 -1.23 26.37 -2.16
CA VAL A 240 -0.05 25.79 -2.81
C VAL A 240 0.83 25.08 -1.79
N ASN A 241 1.23 23.85 -2.12
CA ASN A 241 2.07 23.01 -1.28
C ASN A 241 3.42 23.68 -0.95
N ARG A 242 3.82 23.64 0.32
CA ARG A 242 5.09 24.17 0.84
C ARG A 242 5.82 23.14 1.71
N GLU A 243 5.47 21.86 1.61
CA GLU A 243 6.19 20.76 2.25
C GLU A 243 7.43 20.40 1.41
N PRO A 244 8.67 20.67 1.88
CA PRO A 244 9.87 20.52 1.05
C PRO A 244 10.11 19.10 0.52
N GLU A 245 9.64 18.08 1.25
CA GLU A 245 9.73 16.68 0.80
C GLU A 245 8.76 16.34 -0.35
N GLN A 246 7.76 17.20 -0.60
CA GLN A 246 6.75 17.02 -1.65
C GLN A 246 6.90 18.02 -2.81
N TRP A 247 7.32 19.25 -2.51
CA TRP A 247 7.41 20.35 -3.47
C TRP A 247 8.52 21.34 -3.08
N GLY A 248 9.52 21.48 -3.95
CA GLY A 248 10.71 22.28 -3.68
C GLY A 248 10.61 23.76 -4.06
N GLU A 249 9.58 24.18 -4.80
CA GLU A 249 9.41 25.59 -5.19
C GLU A 249 8.89 26.41 -4.00
N THR A 250 9.50 27.58 -3.79
CA THR A 250 9.21 28.48 -2.66
C THR A 250 8.94 29.92 -3.10
N ASP A 251 9.14 30.26 -4.38
CA ASP A 251 8.81 31.58 -4.94
C ASP A 251 7.33 31.66 -5.34
N ASP A 252 6.56 32.40 -4.55
CA ASP A 252 5.14 32.66 -4.80
C ASP A 252 4.86 33.28 -6.19
N VAL A 253 5.76 34.13 -6.71
CA VAL A 253 5.58 34.76 -8.03
C VAL A 253 5.84 33.76 -9.16
N ALA A 254 6.76 32.81 -8.95
CA ALA A 254 6.97 31.69 -9.87
C ALA A 254 5.74 30.77 -9.90
N ASP A 255 5.19 30.42 -8.74
CA ASP A 255 4.02 29.56 -8.63
C ASP A 255 2.76 30.20 -9.21
N ILE A 256 2.50 31.49 -8.98
CA ILE A 256 1.36 32.21 -9.60
C ILE A 256 1.42 32.09 -11.12
N ARG A 257 2.61 32.30 -11.72
CA ARG A 257 2.82 32.18 -13.16
C ARG A 257 2.62 30.75 -13.66
N ARG A 258 3.15 29.77 -12.92
CA ARG A 258 3.00 28.34 -13.23
C ARG A 258 1.53 27.92 -13.21
N ILE A 259 0.80 28.28 -12.15
CA ILE A 259 -0.61 27.91 -11.98
C ILE A 259 -1.46 28.49 -13.11
N GLU A 260 -1.32 29.78 -13.41
CA GLU A 260 -2.08 30.38 -14.51
C GLU A 260 -1.74 29.71 -15.85
N SER A 261 -0.47 29.43 -16.11
CA SER A 261 -0.04 28.74 -17.33
C SER A 261 -0.67 27.35 -17.44
N MET A 262 -0.57 26.54 -16.39
CA MET A 262 -1.09 25.17 -16.37
C MET A 262 -2.61 25.11 -16.54
N VAL A 263 -3.35 26.03 -15.92
CA VAL A 263 -4.82 26.11 -16.09
C VAL A 263 -5.18 26.43 -17.54
N ARG A 264 -4.46 27.37 -18.17
CA ARG A 264 -4.69 27.72 -19.58
C ARG A 264 -4.26 26.61 -20.53
N GLU A 265 -3.19 25.90 -20.22
CA GLU A 265 -2.73 24.75 -20.99
C GLU A 265 -3.72 23.59 -20.94
N LEU A 266 -4.26 23.29 -19.75
CA LEU A 266 -5.33 22.30 -19.59
C LEU A 266 -6.55 22.66 -20.45
N ALA A 267 -6.95 23.93 -20.42
CA ALA A 267 -8.02 24.42 -21.28
C ALA A 267 -7.69 24.19 -22.76
N ARG A 268 -6.49 24.60 -23.19
CA ARG A 268 -6.03 24.43 -24.58
C ARG A 268 -5.96 22.97 -24.98
N PHE A 269 -5.48 22.06 -24.14
CA PHE A 269 -5.41 20.62 -24.43
C PHE A 269 -6.78 20.08 -24.85
N HIS A 270 -7.84 20.44 -24.11
CA HIS A 270 -9.22 20.03 -24.43
C HIS A 270 -9.85 20.79 -25.60
N LEU A 271 -9.30 21.94 -25.96
CA LEU A 271 -9.74 22.77 -27.09
C LEU A 271 -8.92 22.51 -28.38
N ALA A 272 -7.76 21.85 -28.28
CA ALA A 272 -6.79 21.72 -29.36
C ALA A 272 -7.03 20.46 -30.21
N GLY A 273 -7.70 20.69 -31.35
CA GLY A 273 -7.62 19.88 -32.58
C GLY A 273 -6.98 20.63 -33.76
N LYS A 274 -6.28 21.75 -33.54
CA LYS A 274 -5.64 22.59 -34.59
C LYS A 274 -4.38 23.26 -34.03
N GLY A 275 -3.20 22.82 -34.48
CA GLY A 275 -1.90 23.15 -33.88
C GLY A 275 -1.39 24.58 -34.06
N HIS A 276 -0.41 24.98 -33.22
CA HIS A 276 0.68 25.97 -33.39
C HIS A 276 1.57 26.06 -32.11
N PRO A 277 2.76 26.73 -32.11
CA PRO A 277 4.05 26.26 -31.55
C PRO A 277 4.40 26.59 -30.07
N LYS A 278 5.62 26.15 -29.67
CA LYS A 278 6.10 25.60 -28.38
C LYS A 278 6.45 26.61 -27.24
N ASP A 279 6.00 26.26 -26.03
CA ASP A 279 6.07 26.96 -24.72
C ASP A 279 7.01 26.20 -23.73
N PRO A 280 7.62 26.78 -22.68
CA PRO A 280 8.37 26.08 -21.63
C PRO A 280 7.75 24.79 -21.05
N PHE A 281 6.42 24.65 -21.00
CA PHE A 281 5.77 23.37 -20.68
C PHE A 281 5.96 22.32 -21.79
N VAL A 282 5.90 22.75 -23.05
CA VAL A 282 6.30 21.95 -24.20
C VAL A 282 7.80 21.66 -24.16
N GLN A 283 8.67 22.55 -23.66
CA GLN A 283 10.08 22.19 -23.42
C GLN A 283 10.23 21.13 -22.33
N ALA A 284 9.49 21.20 -21.22
CA ALA A 284 9.56 20.21 -20.15
C ALA A 284 8.97 18.85 -20.57
N ILE A 285 7.93 18.85 -21.40
CA ILE A 285 7.37 17.65 -22.05
C ILE A 285 8.31 17.14 -23.13
N GLU A 286 8.90 18.00 -23.97
CA GLU A 286 9.86 17.61 -24.99
C GLU A 286 11.15 17.08 -24.40
N GLN A 287 11.58 17.64 -23.28
CA GLN A 287 12.73 17.17 -22.50
C GLN A 287 12.43 15.81 -21.89
N ALA A 288 11.22 15.61 -21.36
CA ALA A 288 10.77 14.32 -20.80
C ALA A 288 10.50 13.25 -21.88
N ALA A 289 10.10 13.68 -23.08
CA ALA A 289 9.90 12.85 -24.26
C ALA A 289 11.19 12.67 -25.07
N GLN A 290 12.31 13.30 -24.68
CA GLN A 290 13.59 12.99 -25.30
C GLN A 290 13.93 11.53 -25.01
N PRO A 291 14.41 10.78 -26.02
CA PRO A 291 15.05 9.51 -25.74
C PRO A 291 16.18 9.74 -24.72
N ASN A 292 16.38 8.78 -23.83
CA ASN A 292 17.44 8.82 -22.80
C ASN A 292 17.26 9.92 -21.73
N TYR A 293 16.03 10.38 -21.47
CA TYR A 293 15.76 11.25 -20.32
C TYR A 293 15.87 10.49 -18.99
N LEU A 294 16.73 10.96 -18.09
CA LEU A 294 16.99 10.33 -16.79
C LEU A 294 15.89 10.53 -15.74
N GLY A 295 14.81 11.22 -16.10
CA GLY A 295 13.58 11.20 -15.29
C GLY A 295 12.59 10.10 -15.70
N SER A 296 12.92 9.32 -16.73
CA SER A 296 12.12 8.16 -17.14
C SER A 296 12.55 6.92 -16.34
N PRO A 297 11.63 6.24 -15.62
CA PRO A 297 11.95 5.04 -14.88
C PRO A 297 12.52 3.93 -15.75
N THR A 298 12.02 3.77 -16.98
CA THR A 298 12.48 2.73 -17.90
C THR A 298 13.91 2.97 -18.37
N VAL A 299 14.30 4.23 -18.60
CA VAL A 299 15.68 4.60 -18.97
C VAL A 299 16.63 4.31 -17.80
N VAL A 300 16.32 4.79 -16.59
CA VAL A 300 17.16 4.60 -15.41
C VAL A 300 17.24 3.11 -15.04
N GLN A 301 16.12 2.39 -15.08
CA GLN A 301 16.07 0.96 -14.83
C GLN A 301 16.91 0.18 -15.87
N SER A 302 16.86 0.55 -17.15
CA SER A 302 17.67 -0.09 -18.20
C SER A 302 19.17 0.09 -17.94
N LEU A 303 19.59 1.32 -17.61
CA LEU A 303 20.98 1.63 -17.25
C LEU A 303 21.46 0.83 -16.03
N LEU A 304 20.66 0.81 -14.96
CA LEU A 304 20.99 0.08 -13.74
C LEU A 304 20.94 -1.43 -13.94
N SER A 305 20.01 -1.94 -14.75
CA SER A 305 19.96 -3.36 -15.12
C SER A 305 21.24 -3.77 -15.85
N GLY A 306 21.70 -2.97 -16.82
CA GLY A 306 22.97 -3.21 -17.52
C GLY A 306 24.20 -3.18 -16.59
N TRP A 307 24.18 -2.31 -15.57
CA TRP A 307 25.19 -2.33 -14.51
C TRP A 307 25.15 -3.61 -13.69
N LEU A 308 23.98 -4.01 -13.19
CA LEU A 308 23.81 -5.24 -12.42
C LEU A 308 24.23 -6.49 -13.21
N GLU A 309 23.87 -6.55 -14.50
CA GLU A 309 24.27 -7.62 -15.39
C GLU A 309 25.79 -7.67 -15.57
N THR A 310 26.45 -6.52 -15.79
CA THR A 310 27.92 -6.44 -15.85
C THR A 310 28.58 -6.90 -14.54
N VAL A 311 28.03 -6.49 -13.39
CA VAL A 311 28.51 -6.95 -12.07
C VAL A 311 28.38 -8.47 -11.96
N PHE A 312 27.23 -9.02 -12.33
CA PHE A 312 26.97 -10.45 -12.28
C PHE A 312 27.87 -11.25 -13.24
N HIS A 313 28.07 -10.78 -14.46
CA HIS A 313 29.03 -11.38 -15.40
C HIS A 313 30.47 -11.34 -14.87
N CYS A 314 30.88 -10.24 -14.23
CA CYS A 314 32.20 -10.16 -13.60
C CYS A 314 32.36 -11.18 -12.46
N LEU A 315 31.33 -11.36 -11.62
CA LEU A 315 31.35 -12.36 -10.54
C LEU A 315 31.45 -13.79 -11.08
N ASN A 316 30.79 -14.06 -12.19
CA ASN A 316 30.83 -15.36 -12.86
C ASN A 316 32.03 -15.53 -13.80
N LYS A 317 33.01 -14.62 -13.78
CA LYS A 317 34.20 -14.62 -14.65
C LYS A 317 33.89 -14.60 -16.14
N GLN A 318 32.73 -14.08 -16.51
CA GLN A 318 32.26 -13.87 -17.89
C GLN A 318 32.61 -12.47 -18.41
N ALA A 319 32.94 -11.54 -17.51
CA ALA A 319 33.51 -10.23 -17.81
C ALA A 319 34.74 -9.97 -16.92
N SER A 320 35.64 -9.11 -17.39
CA SER A 320 36.82 -8.66 -16.66
C SER A 320 36.51 -7.54 -15.67
N TYR A 321 37.38 -7.37 -14.68
CA TYR A 321 37.29 -6.24 -13.75
C TYR A 321 37.42 -4.88 -14.47
N ALA A 322 38.23 -4.81 -15.54
CA ALA A 322 38.37 -3.61 -16.33
C ALA A 322 37.04 -3.23 -17.02
N GLU A 323 36.36 -4.20 -17.65
CA GLU A 323 35.04 -3.98 -18.26
C GLU A 323 33.99 -3.55 -17.22
N LYS A 324 34.06 -4.12 -16.00
CA LYS A 324 33.22 -3.66 -14.88
C LYS A 324 33.51 -2.20 -14.51
N MET A 325 34.77 -1.79 -14.41
CA MET A 325 35.12 -0.40 -14.10
C MET A 325 34.75 0.57 -15.22
N ASP A 326 34.87 0.15 -16.48
CA ASP A 326 34.44 0.96 -17.63
C ASP A 326 32.92 1.19 -17.61
N ALA A 327 32.14 0.14 -17.29
CA ALA A 327 30.69 0.27 -17.13
C ALA A 327 30.32 1.20 -15.95
N LEU A 328 31.01 1.08 -14.81
CA LEU A 328 30.82 1.96 -13.65
C LEU A 328 31.10 3.42 -14.03
N HIS A 329 32.27 3.70 -14.61
CA HIS A 329 32.62 5.06 -15.02
C HIS A 329 31.68 5.62 -16.07
N GLY A 330 31.26 4.79 -17.05
CA GLY A 330 30.27 5.19 -18.04
C GLY A 330 28.95 5.63 -17.40
N LEU A 331 28.46 4.86 -16.42
CA LEU A 331 27.21 5.19 -15.73
C LEU A 331 27.35 6.41 -14.81
N VAL A 332 28.48 6.56 -14.10
CA VAL A 332 28.77 7.78 -13.32
C VAL A 332 28.72 9.00 -14.23
N ARG A 333 29.36 8.95 -15.40
CA ARG A 333 29.35 10.05 -16.36
C ARG A 333 27.93 10.35 -16.86
N ILE A 334 27.16 9.33 -17.23
CA ILE A 334 25.76 9.50 -17.66
C ILE A 334 24.94 10.25 -16.61
N MET A 335 25.10 9.92 -15.33
CA MET A 335 24.34 10.52 -14.23
C MET A 335 24.81 11.93 -13.86
N THR A 336 26.04 12.33 -14.20
CA THR A 336 26.67 13.53 -13.64
C THR A 336 27.18 14.55 -14.65
N GLU A 337 27.35 14.15 -15.91
CA GLU A 337 27.90 14.99 -16.98
C GLU A 337 26.87 15.23 -18.10
N ASP A 338 26.92 16.42 -18.69
CA ASP A 338 26.21 16.71 -19.94
C ASP A 338 27.00 16.20 -21.15
N GLY A 339 26.33 16.02 -22.29
CA GLY A 339 27.00 15.60 -23.54
C GLY A 339 27.25 14.09 -23.67
N THR A 340 26.70 13.27 -22.77
CA THR A 340 26.76 11.81 -22.80
C THR A 340 25.70 11.16 -23.71
N GLY A 341 24.81 11.96 -24.30
CA GLY A 341 23.64 11.47 -25.04
C GLY A 341 22.43 11.16 -24.16
N TYR A 342 22.51 11.46 -22.85
CA TYR A 342 21.43 11.39 -21.88
C TYR A 342 21.04 12.80 -21.40
N VAL A 343 19.77 12.96 -21.02
CA VAL A 343 19.24 14.24 -20.56
C VAL A 343 18.96 14.15 -19.06
N ARG A 344 19.74 14.90 -18.27
CA ARG A 344 19.60 14.95 -16.81
C ARG A 344 18.32 15.68 -16.39
N MET A 345 17.72 15.24 -15.29
CA MET A 345 16.60 15.94 -14.65
C MET A 345 17.08 17.28 -14.08
N PRO A 346 16.50 18.42 -14.52
CA PRO A 346 16.84 19.73 -13.98
C PRO A 346 16.60 19.79 -12.47
N GLY A 347 17.57 20.33 -11.74
CA GLY A 347 17.50 20.50 -10.29
C GLY A 347 17.69 19.21 -9.47
N TRP A 348 17.59 18.02 -10.06
CA TRP A 348 17.72 16.75 -9.32
C TRP A 348 19.14 16.17 -9.34
N HIS A 349 19.84 16.23 -10.48
CA HIS A 349 21.20 15.67 -10.59
C HIS A 349 22.26 16.66 -10.03
N THR A 350 22.14 16.94 -8.74
CA THR A 350 23.07 17.75 -7.93
C THR A 350 23.47 16.97 -6.66
N ASP A 351 24.52 17.42 -5.99
CA ASP A 351 24.95 16.91 -4.69
C ASP A 351 23.90 17.13 -3.58
N GLU A 352 23.17 18.25 -3.61
CA GLU A 352 22.13 18.53 -2.60
C GLU A 352 20.87 17.67 -2.78
N GLN A 353 20.60 17.18 -3.99
CA GLN A 353 19.40 16.40 -4.30
C GLN A 353 19.72 14.92 -4.47
N LEU A 354 20.16 14.50 -5.65
CA LEU A 354 20.54 13.11 -5.91
C LEU A 354 21.66 12.63 -4.97
N GLY A 355 22.69 13.45 -4.74
CA GLY A 355 23.80 13.08 -3.85
C GLY A 355 23.32 12.77 -2.43
N SER A 356 22.55 13.68 -1.83
CA SER A 356 21.97 13.51 -0.49
C SER A 356 21.02 12.31 -0.41
N ALA A 357 20.23 12.05 -1.46
CA ALA A 357 19.37 10.86 -1.53
C ALA A 357 20.20 9.57 -1.57
N LEU A 358 21.26 9.51 -2.36
CA LEU A 358 22.13 8.34 -2.46
C LEU A 358 22.86 8.08 -1.14
N VAL A 359 23.41 9.12 -0.49
CA VAL A 359 24.06 8.99 0.82
C VAL A 359 23.12 8.38 1.85
N LYS A 360 21.89 8.91 1.93
CA LYS A 360 20.88 8.46 2.88
C LYS A 360 20.43 7.03 2.62
N TRP A 361 20.06 6.71 1.38
CA TRP A 361 19.29 5.50 1.10
C TRP A 361 20.14 4.32 0.62
N MET A 362 21.36 4.55 0.15
CA MET A 362 22.30 3.48 -0.20
C MET A 362 23.13 3.00 1.01
N GLY A 363 22.90 3.58 2.19
CA GLY A 363 23.65 3.24 3.41
C GLY A 363 25.11 3.69 3.36
N LEU A 364 25.40 4.80 2.66
CA LEU A 364 26.76 5.35 2.61
C LEU A 364 27.07 6.09 3.92
N ASN A 365 28.35 6.14 4.27
CA ASN A 365 28.77 6.90 5.45
C ASN A 365 28.70 8.41 5.14
N ALA A 366 27.85 9.14 5.87
CA ALA A 366 27.62 10.56 5.63
C ALA A 366 28.87 11.44 5.86
N GLU A 367 29.71 11.11 6.86
CA GLU A 367 30.98 11.83 7.11
C GLU A 367 31.99 11.58 5.99
N TYR A 368 31.98 10.38 5.41
CA TYR A 368 32.84 10.03 4.28
C TYR A 368 32.44 10.74 2.99
N CYS A 369 31.15 11.03 2.81
CA CYS A 369 30.64 11.71 1.62
C CYS A 369 30.52 13.23 1.79
N GLU A 370 30.87 13.79 2.96
CA GLU A 370 30.72 15.22 3.23
C GLU A 370 31.64 16.07 2.34
N GLY A 371 31.05 16.98 1.56
CA GLY A 371 31.80 17.87 0.66
C GLY A 371 32.32 17.20 -0.62
N GLU A 372 31.99 15.93 -0.84
CA GLU A 372 32.39 15.19 -2.03
C GLU A 372 31.54 15.51 -3.25
N SER A 373 32.12 15.33 -4.44
CA SER A 373 31.41 15.58 -5.69
C SER A 373 30.28 14.58 -5.95
N LEU A 374 29.26 14.99 -6.72
CA LEU A 374 28.20 14.08 -7.16
C LEU A 374 28.76 12.85 -7.90
N GLN A 375 29.84 13.01 -8.67
CA GLN A 375 30.53 11.92 -9.37
C GLN A 375 31.01 10.84 -8.39
N PHE A 376 31.64 11.28 -7.31
CA PHE A 376 32.12 10.40 -6.25
C PHE A 376 30.96 9.66 -5.57
N ILE A 377 29.93 10.40 -5.15
CA ILE A 377 28.76 9.83 -4.46
C ILE A 377 28.01 8.82 -5.34
N VAL A 378 27.83 9.11 -6.62
CA VAL A 378 27.23 8.16 -7.58
C VAL A 378 28.10 6.92 -7.75
N GLY A 379 29.42 7.07 -7.80
CA GLY A 379 30.35 5.94 -7.84
C GLY A 379 30.23 5.03 -6.62
N GLU A 380 30.21 5.61 -5.42
CA GLU A 380 30.06 4.87 -4.15
C GLU A 380 28.70 4.18 -4.06
N ALA A 381 27.63 4.83 -4.51
CA ALA A 381 26.31 4.20 -4.58
C ALA A 381 26.29 2.98 -5.52
N LEU A 382 26.90 3.07 -6.71
CA LEU A 382 27.01 1.95 -7.63
C LEU A 382 27.89 0.82 -7.08
N ALA A 383 28.93 1.16 -6.31
CA ALA A 383 29.75 0.19 -5.60
C ALA A 383 28.96 -0.53 -4.49
N ALA A 384 28.15 0.19 -3.71
CA ALA A 384 27.27 -0.39 -2.69
C ALA A 384 26.23 -1.35 -3.31
N ILE A 385 25.65 -0.96 -4.45
CA ILE A 385 24.78 -1.84 -5.24
C ILE A 385 25.56 -3.08 -5.72
N SER A 386 26.79 -2.91 -6.21
CA SER A 386 27.60 -4.05 -6.62
C SER A 386 27.90 -5.02 -5.47
N LEU A 387 28.19 -4.52 -4.27
CA LEU A 387 28.41 -5.35 -3.07
C LEU A 387 27.13 -6.10 -2.68
N SER A 388 25.98 -5.47 -2.84
CA SER A 388 24.67 -6.08 -2.61
C SER A 388 24.42 -7.28 -3.52
N VAL A 389 24.83 -7.20 -4.80
CA VAL A 389 24.76 -8.35 -5.73
C VAL A 389 25.64 -9.51 -5.26
N VAL A 390 26.85 -9.22 -4.77
CA VAL A 390 27.75 -10.26 -4.21
C VAL A 390 27.09 -10.96 -3.03
N GLU A 391 26.55 -10.18 -2.10
CA GLU A 391 25.88 -10.69 -0.89
C GLU A 391 24.65 -11.56 -1.26
N LEU A 392 23.84 -11.11 -2.21
CA LEU A 392 22.67 -11.88 -2.66
C LEU A 392 23.08 -13.16 -3.39
N GLN A 393 24.11 -13.13 -4.24
CA GLN A 393 24.62 -14.31 -4.92
C GLN A 393 25.16 -15.34 -3.91
N GLU A 394 25.99 -14.88 -2.97
CA GLU A 394 26.58 -15.71 -1.93
C GLU A 394 25.48 -16.35 -1.08
N ARG A 395 24.45 -15.59 -0.70
CA ARG A 395 23.36 -16.09 0.13
C ARG A 395 22.47 -17.09 -0.59
N TYR A 396 21.95 -16.73 -1.75
CA TYR A 396 20.91 -17.50 -2.41
C TYR A 396 21.45 -18.57 -3.34
N LEU A 397 22.53 -18.30 -4.09
CA LEU A 397 23.06 -19.27 -5.05
C LEU A 397 24.14 -20.16 -4.44
N VAL A 398 25.11 -19.58 -3.72
CA VAL A 398 26.23 -20.35 -3.15
C VAL A 398 25.80 -21.10 -1.90
N ASN A 399 25.15 -20.42 -0.94
CA ASN A 399 24.78 -21.01 0.34
C ASN A 399 23.35 -21.58 0.39
N GLY A 400 22.42 -21.06 -0.44
CA GLY A 400 21.00 -21.41 -0.40
C GLY A 400 20.51 -22.38 -1.47
N SER A 401 21.15 -22.42 -2.65
CA SER A 401 20.63 -23.07 -3.87
C SER A 401 19.20 -22.65 -4.26
N ASP A 402 18.82 -21.40 -4.00
CA ASP A 402 17.49 -20.82 -4.23
C ASP A 402 17.55 -19.78 -5.37
N LEU A 403 17.33 -20.25 -6.60
CA LEU A 403 17.40 -19.42 -7.80
C LEU A 403 16.23 -18.44 -7.90
N ASP A 404 15.03 -18.85 -7.47
CA ASP A 404 13.84 -18.01 -7.56
C ASP A 404 13.90 -16.88 -6.53
N GLY A 405 14.33 -17.19 -5.30
CA GLY A 405 14.60 -16.18 -4.28
C GLY A 405 15.71 -15.22 -4.70
N PHE A 406 16.76 -15.71 -5.36
CA PHE A 406 17.79 -14.83 -5.94
C PHE A 406 17.21 -13.86 -6.97
N HIS A 407 16.40 -14.34 -7.93
CA HIS A 407 15.78 -13.50 -8.94
C HIS A 407 14.82 -12.47 -8.33
N GLU A 408 14.02 -12.87 -7.34
CA GLU A 408 13.12 -11.96 -6.62
C GLU A 408 13.91 -10.82 -5.95
N GLN A 409 14.98 -11.16 -5.22
CA GLN A 409 15.79 -10.15 -4.54
C GLN A 409 16.56 -9.26 -5.51
N MET A 410 17.06 -9.80 -6.62
CA MET A 410 17.69 -9.00 -7.68
C MET A 410 16.71 -8.02 -8.33
N GLY A 411 15.46 -8.44 -8.58
CA GLY A 411 14.40 -7.57 -9.07
C GLY A 411 14.07 -6.45 -8.07
N ARG A 412 14.00 -6.78 -6.77
CA ARG A 412 13.79 -5.79 -5.70
C ARG A 412 14.95 -4.80 -5.59
N LEU A 413 16.20 -5.27 -5.69
CA LEU A 413 17.39 -4.42 -5.70
C LEU A 413 17.37 -3.44 -6.87
N LEU A 414 17.01 -3.90 -8.07
CA LEU A 414 16.89 -3.06 -9.26
C LEU A 414 15.78 -2.00 -9.09
N ALA A 415 14.60 -2.41 -8.62
CA ALA A 415 13.47 -1.50 -8.40
C ALA A 415 13.79 -0.43 -7.34
N PHE A 416 14.40 -0.85 -6.22
CA PHE A 416 14.85 0.07 -5.16
C PHE A 416 15.90 1.06 -5.67
N SER A 417 16.93 0.56 -6.35
CA SER A 417 18.02 1.40 -6.87
C SER A 417 17.48 2.43 -7.86
N THR A 418 16.61 1.99 -8.79
CA THR A 418 15.91 2.88 -9.73
C THR A 418 15.11 3.94 -8.97
N ALA A 419 14.42 3.54 -7.90
CA ALA A 419 13.62 4.46 -7.14
C ALA A 419 14.46 5.54 -6.43
N VAL A 420 15.60 5.18 -5.84
CA VAL A 420 16.49 6.15 -5.19
C VAL A 420 17.08 7.12 -6.21
N PHE A 421 17.55 6.62 -7.36
CA PHE A 421 18.13 7.47 -8.42
C PHE A 421 17.12 8.47 -9.02
N LEU A 422 15.82 8.20 -8.94
CA LEU A 422 14.75 9.10 -9.37
C LEU A 422 14.18 9.99 -8.26
N GLY A 423 14.62 9.81 -7.00
CA GLY A 423 14.09 10.56 -5.85
C GLY A 423 12.73 10.06 -5.37
N THR A 424 12.44 8.79 -5.61
CA THR A 424 11.11 8.20 -5.53
C THR A 424 10.94 7.12 -4.47
N ASN A 425 12.05 6.75 -3.84
CA ASN A 425 12.12 5.61 -2.94
C ASN A 425 11.29 5.78 -1.65
N THR A 426 11.07 7.00 -1.16
CA THR A 426 10.22 7.22 0.03
C THR A 426 8.76 6.83 -0.19
N ILE A 427 8.33 6.69 -1.45
CA ILE A 427 7.00 6.26 -1.84
C ILE A 427 6.97 4.75 -2.07
N SER A 428 7.90 4.25 -2.88
CA SER A 428 7.92 2.84 -3.28
C SER A 428 8.52 1.91 -2.22
N PHE A 429 9.36 2.45 -1.34
CA PHE A 429 10.12 1.73 -0.31
C PHE A 429 10.20 2.57 0.98
N PRO A 430 9.06 2.82 1.64
CA PRO A 430 9.04 3.61 2.86
C PRO A 430 9.92 2.98 3.95
N ASP A 431 10.67 3.81 4.68
CA ASP A 431 11.55 3.41 5.78
C ASP A 431 12.57 2.30 5.44
N THR A 432 12.91 2.16 4.16
CA THR A 432 13.84 1.14 3.68
C THR A 432 15.08 1.79 3.09
N ASP A 433 16.25 1.40 3.61
CA ASP A 433 17.55 1.67 3.01
C ASP A 433 18.12 0.39 2.38
N LEU A 434 19.22 0.50 1.63
CA LEU A 434 19.86 -0.62 0.96
C LEU A 434 20.28 -1.74 1.95
N PRO A 435 20.91 -1.45 3.11
CA PRO A 435 21.18 -2.47 4.13
C PRO A 435 19.95 -3.23 4.60
N LEU A 436 18.83 -2.55 4.84
CA LEU A 436 17.58 -3.19 5.25
C LEU A 436 16.95 -4.00 4.11
N LEU A 437 17.03 -3.50 2.88
CA LEU A 437 16.51 -4.18 1.69
C LEU A 437 17.16 -5.56 1.49
N ILE A 438 18.48 -5.63 1.65
CA ILE A 438 19.26 -6.86 1.43
C ILE A 438 19.45 -7.69 2.71
N ALA A 439 18.90 -7.26 3.84
CA ALA A 439 18.95 -8.05 5.07
C ALA A 439 18.25 -9.41 4.85
N PRO A 440 18.74 -10.51 5.44
CA PRO A 440 18.05 -11.79 5.35
C PRO A 440 16.61 -11.62 5.88
N PRO A 441 15.60 -12.09 5.15
CA PRO A 441 14.22 -12.00 5.63
C PRO A 441 14.15 -12.66 7.01
N LYS A 442 13.54 -11.98 7.99
CA LYS A 442 13.21 -12.64 9.26
C LYS A 442 12.46 -13.93 8.91
N PRO A 443 12.86 -15.09 9.43
CA PRO A 443 12.23 -16.35 9.05
C PRO A 443 10.73 -16.22 9.31
N LYS A 444 9.94 -16.24 8.23
CA LYS A 444 8.50 -16.40 8.34
C LYS A 444 8.30 -17.81 8.87
N PRO A 445 7.58 -18.00 9.99
CA PRO A 445 7.40 -19.33 10.56
C PRO A 445 6.80 -20.25 9.50
N CYS A 446 7.42 -21.41 9.28
CA CYS A 446 6.99 -22.30 8.21
C CYS A 446 5.58 -22.84 8.49
N PHE A 447 4.90 -23.40 7.48
CA PHE A 447 3.56 -23.99 7.67
C PHE A 447 3.52 -25.02 8.82
N GLU A 448 4.59 -25.80 9.01
CA GLU A 448 4.71 -26.75 10.13
C GLU A 448 4.92 -26.06 11.50
N GLU A 449 5.64 -24.94 11.54
CA GLU A 449 5.82 -24.12 12.76
C GLU A 449 4.55 -23.35 13.12
N LEU A 450 3.85 -22.83 12.11
CA LEU A 450 2.51 -22.24 12.24
C LEU A 450 1.51 -23.30 12.71
N LEU A 451 1.57 -24.53 12.19
CA LEU A 451 0.78 -25.69 12.64
C LEU A 451 1.15 -26.12 14.06
N ALA A 452 2.43 -26.08 14.45
CA ALA A 452 2.88 -26.40 15.80
C ALA A 452 2.40 -25.34 16.81
N GLN A 453 2.44 -24.07 16.42
CA GLN A 453 1.86 -22.95 17.17
C GLN A 453 0.32 -23.01 17.19
N LEU A 454 -0.33 -23.47 16.12
CA LEU A 454 -1.75 -23.78 16.03
C LEU A 454 -2.13 -24.90 17.02
N ASN A 455 -1.36 -25.99 17.06
CA ASN A 455 -1.63 -27.14 17.91
C ASN A 455 -1.35 -26.85 19.41
N GLN A 456 -0.39 -25.98 19.71
CA GLN A 456 -0.21 -25.44 21.06
C GLN A 456 -1.35 -24.51 21.48
N SER A 457 -1.89 -23.70 20.57
CA SER A 457 -2.97 -22.75 20.87
C SER A 457 -4.37 -23.36 20.84
N LEU A 458 -4.55 -24.53 20.21
CA LEU A 458 -5.81 -25.28 20.14
C LEU A 458 -6.03 -26.27 21.30
N LYS A 459 -5.01 -26.53 22.13
CA LYS A 459 -5.26 -27.16 23.44
C LYS A 459 -5.87 -26.12 24.37
N ARG A 460 -7.21 -26.08 24.46
CA ARG A 460 -7.90 -25.45 25.59
C ARG A 460 -7.29 -26.01 26.87
N LEU A 461 -6.51 -25.18 27.57
CA LEU A 461 -6.03 -25.51 28.91
C LEU A 461 -7.26 -25.86 29.76
N PRO A 462 -7.22 -26.95 30.54
CA PRO A 462 -8.34 -27.32 31.39
C PRO A 462 -8.73 -26.16 32.31
N SER A 463 -9.99 -26.09 32.73
CA SER A 463 -10.47 -25.07 33.66
C SER A 463 -9.52 -24.95 34.85
N PHE A 464 -9.18 -23.73 35.26
CA PHE A 464 -8.22 -23.53 36.34
C PHE A 464 -8.71 -24.21 37.64
N GLN A 465 -7.85 -25.01 38.27
CA GLN A 465 -8.06 -25.70 39.54
C GLN A 465 -6.83 -25.54 40.44
N PHE A 466 -7.02 -25.14 41.70
CA PHE A 466 -5.91 -24.96 42.66
C PHE A 466 -5.07 -26.23 42.85
N GLY A 467 -5.73 -27.41 42.86
CA GLY A 467 -5.04 -28.69 43.03
C GLY A 467 -4.00 -28.99 41.95
N MET A 468 -4.11 -28.42 40.74
CA MET A 468 -3.09 -28.60 39.69
C MET A 468 -1.76 -27.91 40.05
N LEU A 469 -1.79 -26.93 40.96
CA LEU A 469 -0.61 -26.22 41.44
C LEU A 469 -0.05 -26.83 42.73
N GLY A 470 -0.60 -27.97 43.16
CA GLY A 470 -0.30 -28.56 44.47
C GLY A 470 -0.88 -27.76 45.64
N LEU A 471 -1.80 -26.83 45.37
CA LEU A 471 -2.36 -25.96 46.39
C LEU A 471 -3.60 -26.58 47.04
N SER A 472 -3.68 -26.51 48.36
CA SER A 472 -4.71 -27.14 49.19
C SER A 472 -5.60 -26.11 49.91
N PRO A 473 -6.86 -26.46 50.24
CA PRO A 473 -7.69 -25.62 51.09
C PRO A 473 -6.98 -25.23 52.40
N GLY A 474 -7.11 -23.96 52.80
CA GLY A 474 -6.43 -23.37 53.95
C GLY A 474 -5.17 -22.56 53.59
N GLU A 475 -4.65 -22.68 52.37
CA GLU A 475 -3.51 -21.89 51.93
C GLU A 475 -3.90 -20.45 51.57
N VAL A 476 -3.01 -19.50 51.88
CA VAL A 476 -3.25 -18.06 51.73
C VAL A 476 -2.63 -17.55 50.42
N LEU A 477 -3.42 -16.79 49.67
CA LEU A 477 -3.01 -16.10 48.46
C LEU A 477 -2.95 -14.59 48.71
N GLN A 478 -1.95 -13.95 48.14
CA GLN A 478 -1.71 -12.51 48.23
C GLN A 478 -2.14 -11.83 46.93
N PHE A 479 -2.81 -10.69 47.04
CA PHE A 479 -3.19 -9.92 45.88
C PHE A 479 -1.97 -9.23 45.27
N LYS A 480 -1.82 -9.35 43.95
CA LYS A 480 -0.62 -8.92 43.21
C LYS A 480 -0.29 -7.44 43.35
N LEU A 481 -1.31 -6.58 43.46
CA LEU A 481 -1.13 -5.12 43.53
C LEU A 481 -0.97 -4.61 44.97
N ASN A 482 -1.42 -5.38 45.95
CA ASN A 482 -1.20 -5.10 47.37
C ASN A 482 -1.17 -6.43 48.15
N PRO A 483 0.02 -6.92 48.54
CA PRO A 483 0.18 -8.18 49.25
C PRO A 483 -0.51 -8.27 50.63
N GLU A 484 -0.90 -7.14 51.23
CA GLU A 484 -1.70 -7.14 52.48
C GLU A 484 -3.14 -7.62 52.25
N VAL A 485 -3.65 -7.49 51.02
CA VAL A 485 -4.95 -8.02 50.65
C VAL A 485 -4.79 -9.50 50.34
N THR A 486 -5.43 -10.35 51.14
CA THR A 486 -5.31 -11.81 51.03
C THR A 486 -6.65 -12.49 50.84
N CYS A 487 -6.64 -13.68 50.24
CA CYS A 487 -7.76 -14.63 50.26
C CYS A 487 -7.26 -16.03 50.63
N VAL A 488 -8.14 -16.88 51.16
CA VAL A 488 -7.80 -18.24 51.58
C VAL A 488 -8.43 -19.24 50.63
N ILE A 489 -7.67 -20.24 50.18
CA ILE A 489 -8.20 -21.29 49.30
C ILE A 489 -9.23 -22.10 50.09
N ALA A 490 -10.41 -22.29 49.49
CA ALA A 490 -11.51 -23.06 50.04
C ALA A 490 -11.78 -24.32 49.19
N PRO A 491 -12.55 -25.30 49.70
CA PRO A 491 -13.00 -26.44 48.91
C PRO A 491 -13.77 -26.02 47.64
N ASN A 492 -13.96 -26.97 46.71
CA ASN A 492 -14.71 -26.76 45.46
C ASN A 492 -14.14 -25.67 44.54
N ASN A 493 -12.81 -25.48 44.56
CA ASN A 493 -12.09 -24.53 43.70
C ASN A 493 -12.52 -23.07 43.90
N GLN A 494 -12.81 -22.72 45.15
CA GLN A 494 -13.21 -21.38 45.58
C GLN A 494 -12.13 -20.76 46.47
N VAL A 495 -12.32 -19.48 46.78
CA VAL A 495 -11.56 -18.76 47.80
C VAL A 495 -12.54 -18.11 48.77
N GLU A 496 -12.16 -18.06 50.04
CA GLU A 496 -12.76 -17.19 51.02
C GLU A 496 -12.08 -15.82 50.95
N TYR A 497 -12.85 -14.80 50.60
CA TYR A 497 -12.39 -13.42 50.51
C TYR A 497 -13.42 -12.50 51.17
N GLN A 498 -12.99 -11.69 52.13
CA GLN A 498 -13.87 -10.81 52.92
C GLN A 498 -15.05 -11.55 53.58
N GLY A 499 -14.81 -12.78 54.09
CA GLY A 499 -15.81 -13.59 54.78
C GLY A 499 -16.85 -14.27 53.88
N ALA A 500 -16.67 -14.24 52.55
CA ALA A 500 -17.55 -14.89 51.59
C ALA A 500 -16.79 -15.86 50.67
N LEU A 501 -17.41 -17.01 50.38
CA LEU A 501 -16.92 -17.98 49.42
C LEU A 501 -17.25 -17.54 47.98
N MET A 502 -16.24 -17.49 47.12
CA MET A 502 -16.41 -17.07 45.74
C MET A 502 -15.34 -17.65 44.81
N SER A 503 -15.48 -17.44 43.50
CA SER A 503 -14.42 -17.80 42.56
C SER A 503 -13.22 -16.86 42.69
N VAL A 504 -12.03 -17.38 42.40
CA VAL A 504 -10.77 -16.59 42.40
C VAL A 504 -10.83 -15.36 41.49
N SER A 505 -11.56 -15.45 40.37
CA SER A 505 -11.80 -14.33 39.46
C SER A 505 -12.75 -13.29 40.05
N ARG A 506 -13.78 -13.71 40.78
CA ARG A 506 -14.68 -12.78 41.48
C ARG A 506 -13.96 -12.05 42.61
N ALA A 507 -13.14 -12.76 43.38
CA ALA A 507 -12.30 -12.16 44.40
C ALA A 507 -11.33 -11.12 43.80
N ALA A 508 -10.73 -11.41 42.63
CA ALA A 508 -9.86 -10.46 41.94
C ALA A 508 -10.60 -9.19 41.49
N VAL A 509 -11.84 -9.32 40.99
CA VAL A 509 -12.68 -8.15 40.63
C VAL A 509 -12.94 -7.26 41.87
N LEU A 510 -13.28 -7.86 43.01
CA LEU A 510 -13.54 -7.11 44.26
C LEU A 510 -12.27 -6.46 44.82
N ALA A 511 -11.14 -7.17 44.78
CA ALA A 511 -9.84 -6.63 45.19
C ALA A 511 -9.39 -5.46 44.30
N LEU A 512 -9.58 -5.57 42.98
CA LEU A 512 -9.32 -4.48 42.03
C LEU A 512 -10.23 -3.26 42.28
N GLY A 513 -11.52 -3.48 42.56
CA GLY A 513 -12.46 -2.42 42.92
C GLY A 513 -12.04 -1.66 44.17
N SER A 514 -11.60 -2.39 45.20
CA SER A 514 -11.06 -1.83 46.45
C SER A 514 -9.73 -1.10 46.24
N HIS A 515 -9.07 -1.31 45.10
CA HIS A 515 -7.85 -0.65 44.64
C HIS A 515 -8.11 0.46 43.59
N GLY A 516 -9.34 0.97 43.50
CA GLY A 516 -9.70 2.08 42.62
C GLY A 516 -9.89 1.69 41.15
N ARG A 517 -9.95 0.39 40.81
CA ARG A 517 -10.18 -0.09 39.44
C ARG A 517 -11.56 -0.73 39.29
N ASN A 518 -12.43 -0.13 38.48
CA ASN A 518 -13.79 -0.61 38.29
C ASN A 518 -13.90 -1.51 37.04
N VAL A 519 -13.73 -2.83 37.21
CA VAL A 519 -13.73 -3.81 36.11
C VAL A 519 -14.91 -4.78 36.23
N LYS A 520 -15.53 -5.14 35.09
CA LYS A 520 -16.66 -6.10 35.06
C LYS A 520 -16.21 -7.56 35.13
N ALA A 521 -14.96 -7.85 34.77
CA ALA A 521 -14.37 -9.19 34.81
C ALA A 521 -12.85 -9.11 35.03
N ALA A 522 -12.27 -10.14 35.64
CA ALA A 522 -10.83 -10.29 35.81
C ALA A 522 -10.41 -11.76 35.65
N ARG A 523 -9.21 -11.98 35.13
CA ARG A 523 -8.58 -13.31 35.10
C ARG A 523 -7.94 -13.58 36.46
N GLY A 524 -8.69 -14.20 37.38
CA GLY A 524 -8.26 -14.41 38.77
C GLY A 524 -6.82 -14.87 38.96
N PRO A 525 -6.33 -15.90 38.24
CA PRO A 525 -4.96 -16.39 38.38
C PRO A 525 -3.84 -15.38 38.06
N ASP A 526 -4.14 -14.31 37.33
CA ASP A 526 -3.17 -13.26 37.01
C ASP A 526 -2.96 -12.26 38.17
N TYR A 527 -3.91 -12.20 39.11
CA TYR A 527 -4.00 -11.19 40.16
C TYR A 527 -3.80 -11.74 41.59
N TRP A 528 -3.77 -13.06 41.74
CA TRP A 528 -3.47 -13.71 43.02
C TRP A 528 -2.13 -14.42 42.94
N CYS A 529 -1.34 -14.30 44.01
CA CYS A 529 0.01 -14.82 44.13
C CYS A 529 0.10 -15.79 45.31
N TYR A 530 0.88 -16.84 45.15
CA TYR A 530 1.29 -17.73 46.23
C TYR A 530 2.81 -17.67 46.34
N LYS A 531 3.34 -17.39 47.55
CA LYS A 531 4.78 -17.22 47.81
C LYS A 531 5.47 -16.24 46.83
N GLY A 532 4.81 -15.12 46.53
CA GLY A 532 5.35 -14.07 45.66
C GLY A 532 5.18 -14.29 44.15
N GLU A 533 4.68 -15.46 43.71
CA GLU A 533 4.45 -15.75 42.29
C GLU A 533 2.97 -15.82 41.95
N SER A 534 2.55 -15.21 40.84
CA SER A 534 1.15 -15.30 40.38
C SER A 534 0.76 -16.73 40.04
N LEU A 535 -0.50 -17.11 40.28
CA LEU A 535 -1.00 -18.45 39.97
C LEU A 535 -0.87 -18.80 38.49
N THR A 536 -0.95 -17.82 37.58
CA THR A 536 -0.67 -18.01 36.14
C THR A 536 0.79 -18.40 35.88
N MET A 537 1.74 -17.81 36.59
CA MET A 537 3.17 -18.15 36.46
C MET A 537 3.47 -19.52 37.07
N LEU A 538 2.90 -19.83 38.24
CA LEU A 538 3.00 -21.16 38.84
C LEU A 538 2.44 -22.24 37.91
N ARG A 539 1.33 -21.95 37.23
CA ARG A 539 0.75 -22.86 36.23
C ARG A 539 1.66 -23.10 35.03
N LYS A 540 2.39 -22.08 34.57
CA LYS A 540 3.36 -22.22 33.48
C LYS A 540 4.62 -22.99 33.88
N LYS A 541 4.96 -23.02 35.17
CA LYS A 541 6.10 -23.79 35.70
C LYS A 541 5.78 -25.27 35.92
N ASN A 542 4.51 -25.58 36.20
CA ASN A 542 4.04 -26.94 36.48
C ASN A 542 3.48 -27.66 35.24
N ASN A 543 3.37 -26.97 34.10
CA ASN A 543 3.06 -27.52 32.78
C ASN A 543 4.33 -27.57 31.95
#